data_AF-A0AAP3A7R1-F1
#
_entry.id   AF-A0AAP3A7R1-F1
#
_cell.length_a   1.000
_cell.length_b   1.000
_cell.length_c   1.000
_cell.angle_alpha   90.00
_cell.angle_beta   90.00
_cell.angle_gamma   90.00
#
_symmetry.space_group_name_H-M   'P 1'
#
loop_
_entity.id
_entity.type
_entity.pdbx_description
1 polymer ?
#
loop_
_entity_poly.entity_id
_entity_poly.type
_entity_poly.pdbx_seq_one_letter_code
_entity_poly.pdbx_strand_id
1 'polypeptide(L)'
;SPFFIVSAIVNLAAGQVSIRTGAKGPNSATATACSAGAHAIGDSFKIIQRGDADVMICGGAESAITPMSVAGFAAMRALST
;
A
#
# COMPACT_ATOMS: atom_id res chain seq x y z
N SER A 1 3.73 -13.63 -18.34
CA SER A 1 2.60 -14.19 -17.57
C SER A 1 1.41 -13.25 -17.68
N PRO A 2 0.16 -13.74 -17.86
CA PRO A 2 -1.04 -12.90 -17.85
C PRO A 2 -1.26 -12.16 -16.52
N PHE A 3 -0.61 -12.60 -15.44
CA PHE A 3 -0.74 -12.02 -14.11
C PHE A 3 0.23 -10.86 -13.84
N PHE A 4 1.15 -10.56 -14.76
CA PHE A 4 2.21 -9.58 -14.51
C PHE A 4 1.65 -8.21 -14.10
N ILE A 5 0.75 -7.65 -14.91
CA ILE A 5 0.16 -6.33 -14.63
C ILE A 5 -0.60 -6.36 -13.30
N VAL A 6 -1.43 -7.38 -13.09
CA VAL A 6 -2.21 -7.52 -11.86
C VAL A 6 -1.29 -7.55 -10.64
N SER A 7 -0.22 -8.36 -10.68
CA SER A 7 0.75 -8.48 -9.59
C SER A 7 1.58 -7.23 -9.32
N ALA A 8 1.73 -6.33 -10.30
CA ALA A 8 2.59 -5.16 -10.20
C ALA A 8 1.85 -3.87 -9.79
N ILE A 9 0.52 -3.84 -9.89
CA ILE A 9 -0.25 -2.64 -9.50
C ILE A 9 -0.31 -2.55 -7.97
N VAL A 10 0.04 -1.37 -7.45
CA VAL A 10 0.08 -1.04 -6.00
C VAL A 10 -1.19 -1.43 -5.24
N ASN A 11 -2.36 -1.21 -5.82
CA ASN A 11 -3.63 -1.50 -5.16
C ASN A 11 -3.97 -3.00 -5.04
N LEU A 12 -3.20 -3.90 -5.67
CA LEU A 12 -3.43 -5.33 -5.54
C LEU A 12 -3.26 -5.79 -4.08
N ALA A 13 -2.35 -5.17 -3.32
CA ALA A 13 -2.19 -5.50 -1.91
C ALA A 13 -3.50 -5.31 -1.12
N ALA A 14 -4.17 -4.16 -1.29
CA ALA A 14 -5.46 -3.89 -0.70
C ALA A 14 -6.57 -4.79 -1.27
N GLY A 15 -6.55 -5.04 -2.59
CA GLY A 15 -7.45 -5.98 -3.25
C GLY A 15 -7.38 -7.40 -2.70
N GLN A 16 -6.17 -7.93 -2.47
CA GLN A 16 -5.96 -9.25 -1.90
C GLN A 16 -6.47 -9.34 -0.45
N VAL A 17 -6.27 -8.29 0.35
CA VAL A 17 -6.83 -8.23 1.71
C VAL A 17 -8.36 -8.22 1.67
N SER A 18 -8.97 -7.43 0.78
CA SER A 18 -10.43 -7.41 0.57
C SER A 18 -10.97 -8.79 0.18
N ILE A 19 -10.31 -9.49 -0.75
CA ILE A 19 -10.69 -10.86 -1.16
C ILE A 19 -10.61 -11.83 0.00
N ARG A 20 -9.50 -11.80 0.78
CA ARG A 20 -9.28 -12.74 1.90
C ARG A 20 -10.23 -12.51 3.08
N THR A 21 -10.64 -11.26 3.30
CA THR A 21 -11.47 -10.86 4.44
C THR A 21 -12.96 -10.77 4.09
N GLY A 22 -13.30 -10.76 2.81
CA GLY A 22 -14.67 -10.54 2.33
C GLY A 22 -15.14 -9.08 2.45
N ALA A 23 -14.24 -8.13 2.76
CA ALA A 23 -14.58 -6.72 2.89
C ALA A 23 -14.99 -6.10 1.54
N LYS A 24 -16.16 -5.44 1.51
CA LYS A 24 -16.75 -4.85 0.28
C LYS A 24 -16.92 -3.32 0.35
N GLY A 25 -16.42 -2.68 1.41
CA GLY A 25 -16.43 -1.23 1.56
C GLY A 25 -15.36 -0.54 0.70
N PRO A 26 -15.04 0.74 0.99
CA PRO A 26 -14.00 1.48 0.30
C PRO A 26 -12.66 0.72 0.25
N ASN A 27 -12.08 0.62 -0.94
CA ASN A 27 -10.81 -0.08 -1.19
C ASN A 27 -9.87 0.81 -2.00
N SER A 28 -8.72 1.17 -1.41
CA SER A 28 -7.74 2.06 -2.00
C SER A 28 -6.33 1.73 -1.50
N ALA A 29 -5.31 2.22 -2.21
CA ALA A 29 -3.92 2.13 -1.82
C ALA A 29 -3.20 3.45 -2.08
N THR A 30 -2.90 4.18 -1.00
CA THR A 30 -2.22 5.48 -1.04
C THR A 30 -0.72 5.31 -1.26
N ALA A 31 -0.13 6.09 -2.18
CA ALA A 31 1.30 6.04 -2.50
C ALA A 31 1.96 7.39 -2.21
N THR A 32 2.61 7.50 -1.06
CA THR A 32 3.26 8.74 -0.58
C THR A 32 4.62 8.45 0.05
N ALA A 33 5.41 7.61 -0.62
CA ALA A 33 6.74 7.18 -0.16
C ALA A 33 6.71 6.63 1.29
N CYS A 34 7.68 6.99 2.13
CA CYS A 34 7.85 6.46 3.48
C CYS A 34 6.67 6.72 4.42
N SER A 35 5.84 7.75 4.15
CA SER A 35 4.66 8.06 4.96
C SER A 35 3.39 7.32 4.51
N ALA A 36 3.45 6.48 3.46
CA ALA A 36 2.28 5.83 2.88
C ALA A 36 1.43 5.07 3.89
N GLY A 37 2.04 4.32 4.82
CA GLY A 37 1.31 3.61 5.86
C GLY A 37 0.56 4.55 6.82
N ALA A 38 1.20 5.66 7.22
CA ALA A 38 0.57 6.65 8.09
C ALA A 38 -0.60 7.37 7.39
N HIS A 39 -0.42 7.73 6.12
CA HIS A 39 -1.51 8.30 5.32
C HIS A 39 -2.65 7.31 5.12
N ALA A 40 -2.39 6.03 4.86
CA ALA A 40 -3.44 5.01 4.73
C ALA A 40 -4.29 4.89 6.01
N ILE A 41 -3.66 4.98 7.20
CA ILE A 41 -4.38 5.01 8.48
C ILE A 41 -5.21 6.29 8.61
N GLY A 42 -4.63 7.46 8.30
CA GLY A 42 -5.32 8.74 8.34
C GLY A 42 -6.52 8.83 7.40
N ASP A 43 -6.36 8.37 6.16
CA ASP A 43 -7.41 8.30 5.15
C ASP A 43 -8.55 7.38 5.63
N SER A 44 -8.19 6.22 6.19
CA SER A 44 -9.17 5.27 6.74
C SER A 44 -9.96 5.87 7.91
N PHE A 45 -9.30 6.60 8.81
CA PHE A 45 -9.97 7.35 9.86
C PHE A 45 -10.94 8.39 9.28
N LYS A 46 -10.54 9.12 8.23
CA LYS A 46 -11.42 10.09 7.57
C LYS A 46 -12.63 9.46 6.88
N ILE A 47 -12.47 8.29 6.28
CA ILE A 47 -13.56 7.51 5.69
C ILE A 47 -14.59 7.14 6.76
N ILE A 48 -14.14 6.60 7.89
CA ILE A 48 -15.03 6.28 9.03
C ILE A 48 -15.68 7.55 9.57
N GLN A 49 -14.91 8.62 9.77
CA GLN A 49 -15.41 9.90 10.28
C GLN A 49 -16.52 10.51 9.41
N ARG A 50 -16.48 10.29 8.08
CA ARG A 50 -17.50 10.75 7.12
C ARG A 50 -18.74 9.86 7.08
N GLY A 51 -18.71 8.69 7.71
CA GLY A 51 -19.79 7.70 7.66
C GLY A 51 -19.77 6.81 6.43
N ASP A 52 -18.67 6.80 5.67
CA ASP A 52 -18.54 6.00 4.44
C ASP A 52 -18.20 4.52 4.73
N ALA A 53 -17.77 4.20 5.96
CA ALA A 53 -17.54 2.84 6.44
C ALA A 53 -17.62 2.76 7.97
N ASP A 54 -18.06 1.62 8.51
CA ASP A 54 -18.09 1.38 9.96
C ASP A 54 -16.72 0.95 10.52
N VAL A 55 -15.96 0.19 9.72
CA VAL A 55 -14.64 -0.37 10.07
C VAL A 55 -13.76 -0.36 8.83
N MET A 56 -12.47 -0.07 9.02
CA MET A 56 -11.47 -0.07 7.95
C MET A 56 -10.28 -0.96 8.31
N ILE A 57 -9.82 -1.76 7.34
CA ILE A 57 -8.54 -2.47 7.41
C ILE A 57 -7.51 -1.59 6.73
N CYS A 58 -6.50 -1.13 7.47
CA CYS A 58 -5.50 -0.18 6.97
C CYS A 58 -4.08 -0.59 7.34
N GLY A 59 -3.11 -0.15 6.54
CA GLY A 59 -1.70 -0.47 6.71
C GLY A 59 -0.88 -0.19 5.47
N GLY A 60 0.30 -0.81 5.38
CA GLY A 60 1.18 -0.74 4.22
C GLY A 60 1.99 -2.03 4.05
N ALA A 61 2.37 -2.34 2.82
CA ALA A 61 3.23 -3.47 2.48
C ALA A 61 4.25 -3.02 1.44
N GLU A 62 5.46 -3.56 1.52
CA GLU A 62 6.57 -3.22 0.64
C GLU A 62 7.47 -4.45 0.44
N SER A 63 8.10 -4.54 -0.73
CA SER A 63 9.05 -5.61 -1.06
C SER A 63 10.25 -5.05 -1.84
N ALA A 64 10.72 -3.86 -1.46
CA ALA A 64 11.81 -3.15 -2.12
C ALA A 64 13.22 -3.71 -1.87
N ILE A 65 13.35 -4.89 -1.25
CA ILE A 65 14.67 -5.54 -1.05
C ILE A 65 15.05 -6.27 -2.35
N THR A 66 15.41 -5.49 -3.36
CA THR A 66 15.86 -5.99 -4.67
C THR A 66 17.18 -5.34 -5.07
N PRO A 67 18.02 -5.97 -5.91
CA PRO A 67 19.26 -5.35 -6.39
C PRO A 67 19.02 -3.99 -7.06
N MET A 68 17.93 -3.85 -7.82
CA MET A 68 17.56 -2.60 -8.49
C MET A 68 17.25 -1.49 -7.48
N SER A 69 16.38 -1.77 -6.51
CA SER A 69 15.99 -0.81 -5.48
C SER A 69 17.19 -0.40 -4.62
N VAL A 70 17.99 -1.37 -4.16
CA VAL A 70 19.17 -1.10 -3.33
C VAL A 70 20.20 -0.26 -4.09
N ALA A 71 20.49 -0.58 -5.35
CA ALA A 71 21.39 0.22 -6.19
C ALA A 71 20.87 1.64 -6.40
N GLY A 72 19.56 1.81 -6.63
CA GLY A 72 18.93 3.12 -6.77
C GLY A 72 19.05 3.98 -5.51
N PHE A 73 18.71 3.43 -4.35
CA PHE A 73 18.82 4.15 -3.08
C PHE A 73 20.28 4.43 -2.68
N ALA A 74 21.22 3.53 -3.01
CA ALA A 74 22.65 3.77 -2.82
C ALA A 74 23.16 4.94 -3.69
N ALA A 75 22.77 5.00 -4.96
CA ALA A 75 23.14 6.08 -5.86
C ALA A 75 22.63 7.46 -5.39
N MET A 76 21.47 7.49 -4.74
CA MET A 76 20.91 8.70 -4.10
C MET A 76 21.54 9.03 -2.74
N ARG A 77 22.49 8.23 -2.24
CA ARG A 77 23.10 8.35 -0.90
C ARG A 77 22.08 8.28 0.23
N ALA A 78 21.00 7.53 0.05
CA ALA A 78 19.94 7.36 1.05
C ALA A 78 20.19 6.18 2.00
N LEU A 79 21.15 5.31 1.69
CA LEU A 79 21.50 4.14 2.50
C LEU A 79 22.72 4.42 3.37
N SER A 80 22.76 3.82 4.56
CA SER A 80 23.99 3.71 5.35
C SER A 80 24.87 2.65 4.73
N THR A 81 26.06 3.04 4.28
CA THR A 81 27.03 2.16 3.59
C THR A 81 28.37 2.15 4.30
#